data_AF-A0A9C9TE03-F1
#
_entry.id   AF-A0A9C9TE03-F1
#
_cell.length_a   1.000
_cell.length_b   1.000
_cell.length_c   1.000
_cell.angle_alpha   90.00
_cell.angle_beta   90.00
_cell.angle_gamma   90.00
#
_symmetry.space_group_name_H-M   'P 1'
#
loop_
_entity.id
_entity.type
_entity.pdbx_description
1 polymer ?
#
loop_
_entity_poly.entity_id
_entity_poly.type
_entity_poly.pdbx_seq_one_letter_code
_entity_poly.pdbx_strand_id
1 'polypeptide(L)'
;MMAEEYRMAQKKQWPPPKSREVGLFTDLTLYAEALALAQADSAVTVFTLQRELGQRLQKMRLVPQQSERTVERLVREMRYFGWLQPKRQTGEKLSTAPHIMTPQGLEVLTLSHRDPRAFRRRLVVKMQETYAIPGWFVARLWQINPDGQGEVILPAPLPDWRPSSRSWNDNDWSNMLQRQTLAAARQSRQVSSSAFPITDQDWLGAVRHVWNRLSKLQPRGRRKVDSASYSPRTRLTLAMREAGVNLLFDRIPYGDQEPDFPGERPPIYLRTFMGWCPRLETLELIGYTDWHPRVAGRLLFPTSVFRSSAPTSQFEVLREVQNPCGDSLWLHQPKWTIIRDKFLGTLVSVHSDCSAQTGVLYVSLLDVRDEVCRQLRLSALCFDRFLAQAIKDLPASDFPWSIAVETDIREQESGGAGQLRQPVYLDGVPHTLIALARLPQDKSEKGASYDQQQPSFAPLTAGTHS
;
A
#
# COMPACT_ATOMS: atom_id res chain seq x y z
N MET A 1 16.26 -6.05 -22.07
CA MET A 1 15.40 -7.21 -22.37
C MET A 1 14.00 -7.06 -21.77
N MET A 2 13.80 -7.11 -20.44
CA MET A 2 12.44 -7.04 -19.83
C MET A 2 11.64 -5.76 -20.17
N ALA A 3 12.28 -4.59 -20.27
CA ALA A 3 11.60 -3.32 -20.56
C ALA A 3 11.14 -3.19 -22.03
N GLU A 4 11.85 -3.84 -22.95
CA GLU A 4 11.59 -3.77 -24.40
C GLU A 4 10.46 -4.71 -24.81
N GLU A 5 10.40 -5.90 -24.20
CA GLU A 5 9.27 -6.82 -24.32
C GLU A 5 7.97 -6.20 -23.77
N TYR A 6 8.05 -5.44 -22.66
CA TYR A 6 6.87 -4.77 -22.09
C TYR A 6 6.34 -3.64 -22.99
N ARG A 7 7.22 -2.89 -23.65
CA ARG A 7 6.84 -1.80 -24.58
C ARG A 7 6.24 -2.30 -25.89
N MET A 8 6.76 -3.40 -26.45
CA MET A 8 6.31 -3.89 -27.76
C MET A 8 4.99 -4.68 -27.73
N ALA A 9 4.55 -5.16 -26.56
CA ALA A 9 3.35 -5.99 -26.43
C ALA A 9 2.01 -5.23 -26.36
N GLN A 10 2.01 -3.91 -26.12
CA GLN A 10 0.80 -3.11 -25.82
C GLN A 10 -0.07 -2.72 -27.04
N LYS A 11 -0.42 -3.67 -27.93
CA LYS A 11 -1.33 -3.40 -29.07
C LYS A 11 -2.75 -3.96 -28.90
N LYS A 12 -3.21 -4.17 -27.65
CA LYS A 12 -4.58 -4.59 -27.35
C LYS A 12 -5.11 -3.82 -26.14
N GLN A 13 -6.32 -3.27 -26.27
CA GLN A 13 -7.02 -2.57 -25.18
C GLN A 13 -7.55 -3.56 -24.14
N TRP A 14 -7.67 -3.11 -22.89
CA TRP A 14 -8.38 -3.84 -21.84
C TRP A 14 -9.89 -3.92 -22.14
N PRO A 15 -10.56 -5.01 -21.73
CA PRO A 15 -12.00 -5.10 -21.88
C PRO A 15 -12.68 -3.99 -21.07
N PRO A 16 -13.76 -3.36 -21.60
CA PRO A 16 -14.47 -2.33 -20.88
C PRO A 16 -15.01 -2.89 -19.56
N PRO A 17 -14.92 -2.13 -18.45
CA PRO A 17 -15.45 -2.57 -17.17
C PRO A 17 -16.97 -2.74 -17.23
N LYS A 18 -17.49 -3.83 -16.65
CA LYS A 18 -18.95 -4.05 -16.53
C LYS A 18 -19.61 -3.01 -15.63
N SER A 19 -18.87 -2.51 -14.64
CA SER A 19 -19.28 -1.40 -13.77
C SER A 19 -18.09 -0.49 -13.51
N ARG A 20 -18.34 0.82 -13.40
CA ARG A 20 -17.34 1.79 -12.92
C ARG A 20 -17.61 2.24 -11.48
N GLU A 21 -18.69 1.73 -10.89
CA GLU A 21 -19.14 2.10 -9.57
C GLU A 21 -18.59 1.16 -8.50
N VAL A 22 -17.42 1.50 -7.98
CA VAL A 22 -16.75 0.74 -6.91
C VAL A 22 -17.19 1.20 -5.51
N GLY A 23 -17.27 0.26 -4.56
CA GLY A 23 -17.29 0.56 -3.12
C GLY A 23 -16.06 1.38 -2.70
N LEU A 24 -16.24 2.32 -1.78
CA LEU A 24 -15.12 3.12 -1.26
C LEU A 24 -14.65 2.68 0.13
N PHE A 25 -15.10 1.50 0.57
CA PHE A 25 -14.54 0.85 1.75
C PHE A 25 -13.21 0.19 1.40
N THR A 26 -12.28 0.23 2.34
CA THR A 26 -10.91 -0.26 2.17
C THR A 26 -10.70 -1.62 2.81
N ASP A 27 -11.49 -1.96 3.84
CA ASP A 27 -11.43 -3.25 4.51
C ASP A 27 -12.21 -4.32 3.74
N LEU A 28 -11.49 -5.35 3.27
CA LEU A 28 -12.07 -6.45 2.49
C LEU A 28 -12.69 -7.54 3.37
N THR A 29 -12.49 -7.52 4.70
CA THR A 29 -13.16 -8.42 5.64
C THR A 29 -14.68 -8.20 5.66
N LEU A 30 -15.12 -6.98 5.28
CA LEU A 30 -16.52 -6.61 5.14
C LEU A 30 -17.33 -7.58 4.28
N TYR A 31 -16.74 -8.17 3.23
CA TYR A 31 -17.43 -9.16 2.42
C TYR A 31 -17.76 -10.43 3.21
N ALA A 32 -16.79 -10.96 3.96
CA ALA A 32 -16.96 -12.16 4.76
C ALA A 32 -17.96 -11.90 5.90
N GLU A 33 -17.85 -10.78 6.59
CA GLU A 33 -18.77 -10.40 7.67
C GLU A 33 -20.21 -10.21 7.17
N ALA A 34 -20.40 -9.57 6.02
CA ALA A 34 -21.72 -9.42 5.42
C ALA A 34 -22.33 -10.77 4.99
N LEU A 35 -21.52 -11.71 4.49
CA LEU A 35 -21.97 -13.08 4.19
C LEU A 35 -22.32 -13.85 5.46
N ALA A 36 -21.53 -13.73 6.52
CA ALA A 36 -21.80 -14.38 7.80
C ALA A 36 -23.13 -13.91 8.40
N LEU A 37 -23.44 -12.60 8.29
CA LEU A 37 -24.74 -12.05 8.66
C LEU A 37 -25.87 -12.59 7.77
N ALA A 38 -25.66 -12.64 6.45
CA ALA A 38 -26.64 -13.21 5.53
C ALA A 38 -26.93 -14.69 5.78
N GLN A 39 -25.94 -15.46 6.23
CA GLN A 39 -26.10 -16.84 6.63
C GLN A 39 -26.90 -16.98 7.94
N ALA A 40 -26.58 -16.16 8.94
CA ALA A 40 -27.24 -16.22 10.25
C ALA A 40 -28.71 -15.81 10.19
N ASP A 41 -29.03 -14.74 9.46
CA ASP A 41 -30.37 -14.15 9.45
C ASP A 41 -31.25 -14.67 8.29
N SER A 42 -30.74 -15.61 7.49
CA SER A 42 -31.34 -16.13 6.23
C SER A 42 -31.59 -15.10 5.11
N ALA A 43 -31.75 -13.82 5.46
CA ALA A 43 -31.81 -12.68 4.56
C ALA A 43 -31.31 -11.41 5.25
N VAL A 44 -30.69 -10.51 4.51
CA VAL A 44 -30.17 -9.22 5.02
C VAL A 44 -30.66 -8.05 4.20
N THR A 45 -30.88 -6.92 4.87
CA THR A 45 -31.14 -5.62 4.23
C THR A 45 -29.92 -4.70 4.41
N VAL A 46 -29.86 -3.61 3.65
CA VAL A 46 -28.84 -2.55 3.86
C VAL A 46 -28.89 -2.04 5.30
N PHE A 47 -30.09 -1.84 5.84
CA PHE A 47 -30.30 -1.38 7.21
C PHE A 47 -29.74 -2.37 8.24
N THR A 48 -30.06 -3.66 8.10
CA THR A 48 -29.56 -4.71 9.00
C THR A 48 -28.03 -4.75 8.97
N LEU A 49 -27.43 -4.78 7.77
CA LEU A 49 -25.97 -4.80 7.63
C LEU A 49 -25.32 -3.56 8.22
N GLN A 50 -25.88 -2.37 8.01
CA GLN A 50 -25.34 -1.13 8.58
C GLN A 50 -25.31 -1.16 10.11
N ARG A 51 -26.39 -1.68 10.73
CA ARG A 51 -26.48 -1.80 12.19
C ARG A 51 -25.48 -2.82 12.75
N GLU A 52 -25.38 -3.99 12.13
CA GLU A 52 -24.62 -5.12 12.67
C GLU A 52 -23.12 -5.07 12.33
N LEU A 53 -22.74 -4.62 11.13
CA LEU A 53 -21.33 -4.55 10.72
C LEU A 53 -20.53 -3.62 11.64
N GLY A 54 -21.12 -2.49 12.05
CA GLY A 54 -20.47 -1.59 13.00
C GLY A 54 -20.12 -2.27 14.32
N GLN A 55 -21.02 -3.11 14.86
CA GLN A 55 -20.79 -3.81 16.12
C GLN A 55 -19.78 -4.96 15.99
N ARG A 56 -19.81 -5.70 14.88
CA ARG A 56 -18.87 -6.81 14.64
C ARG A 56 -17.44 -6.33 14.39
N LEU A 57 -17.29 -5.22 13.66
CA LEU A 57 -15.99 -4.65 13.33
C LEU A 57 -15.40 -3.84 14.49
N GLN A 58 -16.17 -3.46 15.52
CA GLN A 58 -15.64 -2.77 16.71
C GLN A 58 -14.59 -3.59 17.48
N LYS A 59 -14.54 -4.92 17.28
CA LYS A 59 -13.45 -5.77 17.80
C LYS A 59 -12.12 -5.56 17.06
N MET A 60 -12.15 -5.02 15.84
CA MET A 60 -11.00 -4.59 15.05
C MET A 60 -10.92 -3.06 15.14
N ARG A 61 -10.13 -2.56 16.10
CA ARG A 61 -10.11 -1.17 16.64
C ARG A 61 -9.96 0.01 15.66
N LEU A 62 -10.09 -0.16 14.35
CA LEU A 62 -9.72 0.85 13.34
C LEU A 62 -10.75 1.08 12.22
N VAL A 63 -11.95 0.48 12.30
CA VAL A 63 -12.96 0.66 11.24
C VAL A 63 -14.02 1.70 11.67
N PRO A 64 -14.08 2.88 11.03
CA PRO A 64 -15.15 3.85 11.30
C PRO A 64 -16.52 3.25 10.99
N GLN A 65 -17.56 3.74 11.67
CA GLN A 65 -18.95 3.32 11.39
C GLN A 65 -19.22 3.39 9.88
N GLN A 66 -19.74 2.29 9.33
CA GLN A 66 -19.99 2.20 7.90
C GLN A 66 -21.22 3.05 7.56
N SER A 67 -21.04 4.04 6.67
CA SER A 67 -22.16 4.82 6.17
C SER A 67 -23.13 3.92 5.40
N GLU A 68 -24.43 4.24 5.41
CA GLU A 68 -25.46 3.56 4.61
C GLU A 68 -25.00 3.38 3.15
N ARG A 69 -24.49 4.46 2.55
CA ARG A 69 -23.95 4.45 1.18
C ARG A 69 -22.80 3.46 0.98
N THR A 70 -21.98 3.22 2.01
CA THR A 70 -20.90 2.23 1.95
C THR A 70 -21.47 0.81 1.91
N VAL A 71 -22.47 0.55 2.75
CA VAL A 71 -23.15 -0.75 2.83
C VAL A 71 -23.96 -1.04 1.56
N GLU A 72 -24.67 -0.05 1.02
CA GLU A 72 -25.36 -0.16 -0.27
C GLU A 72 -24.39 -0.60 -1.39
N ARG A 73 -23.19 0.00 -1.41
CA ARG A 73 -22.15 -0.36 -2.39
C ARG A 73 -21.62 -1.77 -2.14
N LEU A 74 -21.39 -2.16 -0.89
CA LEU A 74 -20.97 -3.52 -0.54
C LEU A 74 -21.99 -4.56 -1.05
N VAL A 75 -23.27 -4.39 -0.72
CA VAL A 75 -24.35 -5.28 -1.16
C VAL A 75 -24.41 -5.37 -2.68
N ARG A 76 -24.29 -4.22 -3.36
CA ARG A 76 -24.28 -4.19 -4.82
C ARG A 76 -23.08 -4.92 -5.43
N GLU A 77 -21.88 -4.77 -4.86
CA GLU A 77 -20.70 -5.52 -5.32
C GLU A 77 -20.90 -7.02 -5.13
N MET A 78 -21.39 -7.44 -3.97
CA MET A 78 -21.70 -8.86 -3.69
C MET A 78 -22.74 -9.44 -4.65
N ARG A 79 -23.69 -8.62 -5.13
CA ARG A 79 -24.61 -9.01 -6.20
C ARG A 79 -23.93 -9.16 -7.54
N TYR A 80 -23.06 -8.23 -7.93
CA TYR A 80 -22.28 -8.37 -9.16
C TYR A 80 -21.38 -9.61 -9.14
N PHE A 81 -20.88 -9.97 -7.96
CA PHE A 81 -20.07 -11.18 -7.76
C PHE A 81 -20.90 -12.47 -7.72
N GLY A 82 -22.24 -12.36 -7.66
CA GLY A 82 -23.16 -13.49 -7.58
C GLY A 82 -23.27 -14.11 -6.19
N TRP A 83 -22.83 -13.42 -5.14
CA TRP A 83 -22.81 -13.93 -3.75
C TRP A 83 -24.10 -13.65 -3.00
N LEU A 84 -24.79 -12.57 -3.37
CA LEU A 84 -26.11 -12.21 -2.87
C LEU A 84 -27.08 -12.05 -4.04
N GLN A 85 -28.35 -12.33 -3.81
CA GLN A 85 -29.43 -12.06 -4.75
C GLN A 85 -30.63 -11.44 -4.03
N PRO A 86 -31.37 -10.52 -4.67
CA PRO A 86 -32.58 -9.98 -4.08
C PRO A 86 -33.63 -11.10 -3.92
N LYS A 87 -34.27 -11.17 -2.75
CA LYS A 87 -35.44 -12.00 -2.53
C LYS A 87 -36.56 -11.38 -3.38
N ARG A 88 -37.04 -12.11 -4.39
CA ARG A 88 -38.09 -11.60 -5.30
C ARG A 88 -39.36 -11.30 -4.49
N GLN A 89 -39.60 -10.02 -4.21
CA GLN A 89 -40.90 -9.51 -3.81
C GLN A 89 -41.30 -8.43 -4.80
N THR A 90 -42.48 -8.61 -5.40
CA THR A 90 -43.08 -7.68 -6.35
C THR A 90 -43.40 -6.37 -5.65
N GLY A 91 -42.72 -5.28 -6.05
CA GLY A 91 -43.12 -3.90 -5.72
C GLY A 91 -42.17 -3.10 -4.81
N GLU A 92 -41.19 -3.72 -4.15
CA GLU A 92 -40.26 -2.98 -3.29
C GLU A 92 -39.10 -2.35 -4.06
N LYS A 93 -38.64 -1.17 -3.60
CA LYS A 93 -37.43 -0.54 -4.10
C LYS A 93 -36.23 -1.46 -3.82
N LEU A 94 -35.34 -1.60 -4.80
CA LEU A 94 -34.11 -2.41 -4.70
C LEU A 94 -33.22 -2.07 -3.49
N SER A 95 -33.33 -0.86 -2.93
CA SER A 95 -32.57 -0.43 -1.75
C SER A 95 -33.10 -0.99 -0.43
N THR A 96 -34.39 -1.33 -0.34
CA THR A 96 -35.02 -1.89 0.87
C THR A 96 -35.23 -3.40 0.78
N ALA A 97 -35.18 -3.95 -0.44
CA ALA A 97 -35.42 -5.36 -0.66
C ALA A 97 -34.45 -6.25 0.15
N PRO A 98 -34.94 -7.31 0.82
CA PRO A 98 -34.09 -8.28 1.48
C PRO A 98 -33.26 -9.07 0.45
N HIS A 99 -32.02 -9.35 0.80
CA HIS A 99 -31.08 -10.11 -0.02
C HIS A 99 -30.79 -11.45 0.64
N ILE A 100 -30.80 -12.53 -0.13
CA ILE A 100 -30.47 -13.88 0.33
C ILE A 100 -29.10 -14.30 -0.22
N MET A 101 -28.39 -15.10 0.56
CA MET A 101 -27.11 -15.68 0.17
C MET A 101 -27.31 -16.74 -0.91
N THR A 102 -26.45 -16.73 -1.93
CA THR A 102 -26.45 -17.77 -2.98
C THR A 102 -25.54 -18.94 -2.58
N PRO A 103 -25.60 -20.08 -3.28
CA PRO A 103 -24.63 -21.17 -3.07
C PRO A 103 -23.18 -20.70 -3.23
N GLN A 104 -22.90 -19.84 -4.21
CA GLN A 104 -21.56 -19.24 -4.40
C GLN A 104 -21.17 -18.34 -3.22
N GLY A 105 -22.11 -17.60 -2.63
CA GLY A 105 -21.87 -16.82 -1.42
C GLY A 105 -21.48 -17.70 -0.23
N LEU A 106 -22.14 -18.85 -0.06
CA LEU A 106 -21.83 -19.81 1.01
C LEU A 106 -20.44 -20.45 0.82
N GLU A 107 -20.10 -20.83 -0.41
CA GLU A 107 -18.77 -21.34 -0.75
C GLU A 107 -17.67 -20.33 -0.40
N VAL A 108 -17.87 -19.07 -0.78
CA VAL A 108 -16.92 -17.98 -0.52
C VAL A 108 -16.79 -17.67 0.96
N LEU A 109 -17.88 -17.70 1.72
CA LEU A 109 -17.85 -17.55 3.17
C LEU A 109 -17.03 -18.66 3.82
N THR A 110 -17.28 -19.91 3.44
CA THR A 110 -16.54 -21.08 3.94
C THR A 110 -15.05 -20.95 3.60
N LEU A 111 -14.74 -20.51 2.37
CA LEU A 111 -13.37 -20.26 1.93
C LEU A 111 -12.69 -19.18 2.77
N SER A 112 -13.41 -18.11 3.13
CA SER A 112 -12.86 -17.00 3.93
C SER A 112 -12.39 -17.43 5.33
N HIS A 113 -13.07 -18.41 5.93
CA HIS A 113 -12.68 -18.96 7.23
C HIS A 113 -11.57 -20.01 7.12
N ARG A 114 -11.62 -20.86 6.09
CA ARG A 114 -10.67 -21.98 5.93
C ARG A 114 -9.32 -21.53 5.36
N ASP A 115 -9.34 -20.66 4.36
CA ASP A 115 -8.16 -20.20 3.64
C ASP A 115 -8.33 -18.71 3.24
N PRO A 116 -7.96 -17.77 4.13
CA PRO A 116 -8.03 -16.34 3.86
C PRO A 116 -7.24 -15.92 2.61
N ARG A 117 -6.16 -16.63 2.26
CA ARG A 117 -5.37 -16.34 1.06
C ARG A 117 -6.16 -16.68 -0.19
N ALA A 118 -6.72 -17.89 -0.27
CA ALA A 118 -7.56 -18.30 -1.39
C ALA A 118 -8.80 -17.42 -1.53
N PHE A 119 -9.39 -16.96 -0.41
CA PHE A 119 -10.46 -15.98 -0.43
C PHE A 119 -10.05 -14.65 -1.09
N ARG A 120 -8.87 -14.10 -0.73
CA ARG A 120 -8.33 -12.90 -1.40
C ARG A 120 -8.12 -13.13 -2.89
N ARG A 121 -7.60 -14.29 -3.31
CA ARG A 121 -7.46 -14.61 -4.74
C ARG A 121 -8.81 -14.66 -5.46
N ARG A 122 -9.82 -15.27 -4.84
CA ARG A 122 -11.19 -15.27 -5.39
C ARG A 122 -11.76 -13.86 -5.50
N LEU A 123 -11.49 -12.98 -4.53
CA LEU A 123 -11.85 -11.56 -4.61
C LEU A 123 -11.15 -10.85 -5.78
N VAL A 124 -9.84 -11.06 -5.98
CA VAL A 124 -9.12 -10.48 -7.14
C VAL A 124 -9.83 -10.86 -8.44
N VAL A 125 -10.14 -12.15 -8.63
CA VAL A 125 -10.81 -12.63 -9.84
C VAL A 125 -12.17 -11.95 -10.03
N LYS A 126 -13.00 -11.88 -8.98
CA LYS A 126 -14.31 -11.23 -9.07
C LYS A 126 -14.24 -9.72 -9.32
N MET A 127 -13.26 -9.05 -8.74
CA MET A 127 -13.00 -7.64 -9.03
C MET A 127 -12.49 -7.44 -10.46
N GLN A 128 -11.63 -8.33 -10.95
CA GLN A 128 -11.14 -8.29 -12.34
C GLN A 128 -12.29 -8.48 -13.34
N GLU A 129 -13.15 -9.49 -13.14
CA GLU A 129 -14.31 -9.78 -13.99
C GLU A 129 -15.31 -8.61 -14.07
N THR A 130 -15.41 -7.81 -13.01
CA THR A 130 -16.39 -6.73 -12.89
C THR A 130 -15.83 -5.39 -13.34
N TYR A 131 -14.57 -5.10 -12.99
CA TYR A 131 -13.98 -3.77 -13.08
C TYR A 131 -12.79 -3.70 -14.04
N ALA A 132 -12.14 -4.81 -14.38
CA ALA A 132 -10.85 -4.87 -15.07
C ALA A 132 -9.68 -4.08 -14.41
N ILE A 133 -9.97 -3.31 -13.35
CA ILE A 133 -9.03 -2.43 -12.66
C ILE A 133 -7.87 -3.16 -11.99
N PRO A 134 -8.03 -4.30 -11.28
CA PRO A 134 -6.90 -4.92 -10.60
C PRO A 134 -5.72 -5.24 -11.53
N GLY A 135 -5.99 -5.91 -12.66
CA GLY A 135 -4.98 -6.18 -13.68
C GLY A 135 -4.49 -4.92 -14.38
N TRP A 136 -5.40 -4.04 -14.80
CA TRP A 136 -5.03 -2.79 -15.47
C TRP A 136 -4.12 -1.92 -14.61
N PHE A 137 -4.41 -1.78 -13.32
CA PHE A 137 -3.65 -0.91 -12.41
C PHE A 137 -2.20 -1.40 -12.29
N VAL A 138 -2.00 -2.70 -12.14
CA VAL A 138 -0.66 -3.30 -12.10
C VAL A 138 0.06 -3.05 -13.42
N ALA A 139 -0.58 -3.31 -14.56
CA ALA A 139 0.03 -3.07 -15.86
C ALA A 139 0.38 -1.60 -16.08
N ARG A 140 -0.49 -0.69 -15.62
CA ARG A 140 -0.27 0.75 -15.72
C ARG A 140 0.93 1.20 -14.90
N LEU A 141 1.14 0.65 -13.70
CA LEU A 141 2.34 0.95 -12.91
C LEU A 141 3.62 0.59 -13.69
N TRP A 142 3.68 -0.63 -14.23
CA TRP A 142 4.81 -1.09 -15.05
C TRP A 142 5.01 -0.26 -16.32
N GLN A 143 3.94 0.24 -16.93
CA GLN A 143 4.00 1.14 -18.08
C GLN A 143 4.53 2.54 -17.72
N ILE A 144 4.12 3.09 -16.57
CA ILE A 144 4.59 4.41 -16.10
C ILE A 144 6.09 4.38 -15.83
N ASN A 145 6.60 3.33 -15.18
CA ASN A 145 8.00 3.24 -14.79
C ASN A 145 8.58 1.84 -15.02
N PRO A 146 8.83 1.44 -16.28
CA PRO A 146 9.34 0.10 -16.58
C PRO A 146 10.73 -0.15 -15.95
N ASP A 147 11.62 0.85 -16.02
CA ASP A 147 13.00 0.72 -15.53
C ASP A 147 13.08 0.66 -14.00
N GLY A 148 12.19 1.38 -13.30
CA GLY A 148 12.05 1.32 -11.85
C GLY A 148 11.09 0.24 -11.36
N GLN A 149 10.77 -0.75 -12.20
CA GLN A 149 9.93 -1.90 -11.88
C GLN A 149 8.52 -1.52 -11.40
N GLY A 150 7.91 -0.53 -12.06
CA GLY A 150 6.58 -0.01 -11.78
C GLY A 150 6.45 0.82 -10.51
N GLU A 151 7.55 1.20 -9.87
CA GLU A 151 7.51 2.12 -8.73
C GLU A 151 7.04 3.51 -9.18
N VAL A 152 6.04 4.06 -8.51
CA VAL A 152 5.46 5.37 -8.83
C VAL A 152 5.32 6.20 -7.57
N ILE A 153 5.76 7.45 -7.63
CA ILE A 153 5.59 8.43 -6.57
C ILE A 153 4.60 9.50 -7.05
N LEU A 154 3.53 9.73 -6.29
CA LEU A 154 2.64 10.87 -6.46
C LEU A 154 3.04 11.97 -5.45
N PRO A 155 3.68 13.07 -5.89
CA PRO A 155 4.21 14.07 -4.99
C PRO A 155 3.11 14.79 -4.19
N ALA A 156 3.45 15.18 -2.97
CA ALA A 156 2.67 16.07 -2.13
C ALA A 156 3.56 17.22 -1.62
N PRO A 157 2.99 18.31 -1.09
CA PRO A 157 3.79 19.40 -0.55
C PRO A 157 4.73 18.91 0.56
N LEU A 158 5.97 19.42 0.56
CA LEU A 158 7.02 19.00 1.49
C LEU A 158 6.56 19.11 2.96
N PRO A 159 6.91 18.16 3.85
CA PRO A 159 6.37 18.09 5.22
C PRO A 159 6.62 19.34 6.07
N ASP A 160 7.75 20.02 5.84
CA ASP A 160 8.20 21.22 6.53
C ASP A 160 7.48 22.50 6.08
N TRP A 161 6.80 22.48 4.93
CA TRP A 161 6.07 23.65 4.42
C TRP A 161 4.79 23.93 5.22
N ARG A 162 4.81 24.98 6.04
CA ARG A 162 3.69 25.43 6.89
C ARG A 162 3.20 26.83 6.49
N PRO A 163 2.41 26.97 5.42
CA PRO A 163 1.88 28.26 5.00
C PRO A 163 0.78 28.76 5.95
N SER A 164 0.71 30.06 6.15
CA SER A 164 -0.41 30.70 6.86
C SER A 164 -1.73 30.52 6.09
N SER A 165 -2.84 30.42 6.83
CA SER A 165 -4.18 30.39 6.25
C SER A 165 -4.45 31.65 5.42
N ARG A 166 -5.22 31.50 4.34
CA ARG A 166 -5.62 32.59 3.45
C ARG A 166 -7.12 32.82 3.50
N SER A 167 -7.55 34.04 3.17
CA SER A 167 -8.96 34.34 2.90
C SER A 167 -9.47 33.47 1.75
N TRP A 168 -10.71 33.00 1.80
CA TRP A 168 -11.28 32.17 0.72
C TRP A 168 -11.25 32.85 -0.65
N ASN A 169 -11.30 34.18 -0.68
CA ASN A 169 -11.25 34.98 -1.91
C ASN A 169 -9.81 35.13 -2.46
N ASP A 170 -8.77 34.92 -1.63
CA ASP A 170 -7.38 34.87 -2.09
C ASP A 170 -7.11 33.52 -2.74
N ASN A 171 -7.18 33.52 -4.07
CA ASN A 171 -7.05 32.32 -4.90
C ASN A 171 -5.77 32.31 -5.74
N ASP A 172 -4.85 33.23 -5.46
CA ASP A 172 -3.72 33.52 -6.32
C ASP A 172 -2.70 32.39 -6.35
N TRP A 173 -2.37 31.97 -7.58
CA TRP A 173 -1.27 31.06 -7.85
C TRP A 173 0.07 31.78 -7.68
N SER A 174 0.53 31.87 -6.44
CA SER A 174 1.77 32.57 -6.09
C SER A 174 3.06 31.81 -6.46
N ASN A 175 4.17 32.53 -6.63
CA ASN A 175 5.51 31.96 -6.84
C ASN A 175 5.93 30.97 -5.73
N MET A 176 5.42 31.12 -4.51
CA MET A 176 5.66 30.17 -3.43
C MET A 176 5.01 28.81 -3.71
N LEU A 177 3.77 28.79 -4.22
CA LEU A 177 3.06 27.56 -4.58
C LEU A 177 3.79 26.84 -5.72
N GLN A 178 4.21 27.58 -6.75
CA GLN A 178 5.02 27.03 -7.84
C GLN A 178 6.32 26.41 -7.35
N ARG A 179 7.06 27.11 -6.46
CA ARG A 179 8.30 26.57 -5.87
C ARG A 179 8.05 25.28 -5.10
N GLN A 180 6.98 25.22 -4.29
CA GLN A 180 6.62 24.03 -3.53
C GLN A 180 6.21 22.85 -4.44
N THR A 181 5.44 23.11 -5.49
CA THR A 181 5.05 22.11 -6.48
C THR A 181 6.26 21.49 -7.19
N LEU A 182 7.24 22.32 -7.60
CA LEU A 182 8.45 21.85 -8.25
C LEU A 182 9.42 21.16 -7.28
N ALA A 183 9.55 21.67 -6.05
CA ALA A 183 10.41 21.09 -5.03
C ALA A 183 9.95 19.66 -4.67
N ALA A 184 8.64 19.45 -4.52
CA ALA A 184 8.08 18.12 -4.29
C ALA A 184 8.38 17.14 -5.44
N ALA A 185 8.22 17.57 -6.70
CA ALA A 185 8.56 16.73 -7.86
C ALA A 185 10.05 16.37 -7.90
N ARG A 186 10.93 17.33 -7.60
CA ARG A 186 12.39 17.10 -7.55
C ARG A 186 12.76 16.12 -6.44
N GLN A 187 12.16 16.23 -5.26
CA GLN A 187 12.40 15.27 -4.18
C GLN A 187 11.99 13.85 -4.60
N SER A 188 10.84 13.69 -5.25
CA SER A 188 10.42 12.38 -5.77
C SER A 188 11.43 11.77 -6.73
N ARG A 189 11.97 12.58 -7.67
CA ARG A 189 13.00 12.12 -8.62
C ARG A 189 14.37 11.90 -7.97
N GLN A 190 14.67 12.52 -6.83
CA GLN A 190 15.88 12.23 -6.06
C GLN A 190 15.81 10.87 -5.38
N VAL A 191 14.63 10.46 -4.90
CA VAL A 191 14.42 9.13 -4.29
C VAL A 191 14.50 8.04 -5.34
N SER A 192 13.86 8.27 -6.49
CA SER A 192 13.82 7.32 -7.60
C SER A 192 13.62 8.10 -8.89
N SER A 193 14.67 8.20 -9.72
CA SER A 193 14.73 9.09 -10.87
C SER A 193 13.61 8.87 -11.89
N SER A 194 13.15 7.62 -12.02
CA SER A 194 12.10 7.23 -12.96
C SER A 194 10.71 7.08 -12.33
N ALA A 195 10.57 7.17 -11.00
CA ALA A 195 9.28 6.97 -10.31
C ALA A 195 8.31 8.15 -10.47
N PHE A 196 8.76 9.28 -10.99
CA PHE A 196 7.91 10.42 -11.36
C PHE A 196 8.31 10.96 -12.74
N PRO A 197 7.83 10.34 -13.84
CA PRO A 197 8.31 10.62 -15.20
C PRO A 197 7.72 11.90 -15.82
N ILE A 198 6.91 12.66 -15.09
CA ILE A 198 6.24 13.87 -15.57
C ILE A 198 7.25 15.02 -15.65
N THR A 199 7.25 15.80 -16.73
CA THR A 199 8.10 16.99 -16.84
C THR A 199 7.71 18.09 -15.84
N ASP A 200 8.64 18.98 -15.48
CA ASP A 200 8.35 20.12 -14.59
C ASP A 200 7.27 21.05 -15.17
N GLN A 201 7.24 21.23 -16.49
CA GLN A 201 6.27 22.06 -17.19
C GLN A 201 4.86 21.47 -17.11
N ASP A 202 4.71 20.19 -17.47
CA ASP A 202 3.40 19.53 -17.46
C ASP A 202 2.87 19.39 -16.04
N TRP A 203 3.75 19.07 -15.09
CA TRP A 203 3.40 18.99 -13.68
C TRP A 203 2.87 20.32 -13.15
N LEU A 204 3.60 21.41 -13.38
CA LEU A 204 3.18 22.73 -12.93
C LEU A 204 1.87 23.16 -13.60
N GLY A 205 1.72 22.91 -14.90
CA GLY A 205 0.51 23.20 -15.66
C GLY A 205 -0.72 22.47 -15.10
N ALA A 206 -0.60 21.17 -14.86
CA ALA A 206 -1.69 20.34 -14.33
C ALA A 206 -2.08 20.76 -12.90
N VAL A 207 -1.09 20.97 -12.01
CA VAL A 207 -1.37 21.39 -10.63
C VAL A 207 -2.03 22.76 -10.59
N ARG A 208 -1.55 23.72 -11.39
CA ARG A 208 -2.15 25.06 -11.50
C ARG A 208 -3.59 24.99 -12.02
N HIS A 209 -3.84 24.14 -13.03
CA HIS A 209 -5.18 23.92 -13.56
C HIS A 209 -6.15 23.44 -12.47
N VAL A 210 -5.76 22.40 -11.71
CA VAL A 210 -6.60 21.89 -10.61
C VAL A 210 -6.75 22.92 -9.50
N TRP A 211 -5.69 23.62 -9.11
CA TRP A 211 -5.75 24.70 -8.12
C TRP A 211 -6.81 25.74 -8.49
N ASN A 212 -6.79 26.21 -9.73
CA ASN A 212 -7.76 27.19 -10.25
C ASN A 212 -9.19 26.65 -10.33
N ARG A 213 -9.38 25.34 -10.45
CA ARG A 213 -10.70 24.70 -10.37
C ARG A 213 -11.18 24.63 -8.93
N LEU A 214 -10.30 24.23 -8.00
CA LEU A 214 -10.60 24.13 -6.57
C LEU A 214 -10.90 25.49 -5.93
N SER A 215 -10.26 26.57 -6.39
CA SER A 215 -10.52 27.93 -5.92
C SER A 215 -11.92 28.45 -6.26
N LYS A 216 -12.55 27.91 -7.31
CA LYS A 216 -13.92 28.27 -7.71
C LYS A 216 -15.00 27.55 -6.90
N LEU A 217 -14.61 26.60 -6.04
CA LEU A 217 -15.56 25.89 -5.19
C LEU A 217 -16.05 26.82 -4.07
N GLN A 218 -17.33 26.72 -3.76
CA GLN A 218 -17.92 27.43 -2.63
C GLN A 218 -17.41 26.85 -1.29
N PRO A 219 -17.25 27.68 -0.24
CA PRO A 219 -16.92 27.18 1.10
C PRO A 219 -17.95 26.15 1.56
N ARG A 220 -17.50 25.05 2.18
CA ARG A 220 -18.40 24.07 2.78
C ARG A 220 -18.84 24.55 4.17
N GLY A 221 -20.16 24.69 4.39
CA GLY A 221 -20.75 24.98 5.70
C GLY A 221 -21.59 26.28 5.74
N ARG A 222 -22.14 26.62 6.92
CA ARG A 222 -23.01 27.80 7.13
C ARG A 222 -22.26 29.15 7.17
N ARG A 223 -20.94 29.19 6.94
CA ARG A 223 -20.16 30.44 7.01
C ARG A 223 -20.35 31.25 5.73
N LYS A 224 -20.58 32.56 5.88
CA LYS A 224 -20.56 33.51 4.75
C LYS A 224 -19.16 33.53 4.13
N VAL A 225 -19.10 33.66 2.80
CA VAL A 225 -17.85 33.60 2.01
C VAL A 225 -16.80 34.60 2.52
N ASP A 226 -17.24 35.78 2.99
CA ASP A 226 -16.36 36.88 3.43
C ASP A 226 -15.56 36.59 4.71
N SER A 227 -15.97 35.60 5.51
CA SER A 227 -15.24 35.18 6.72
C SER A 227 -14.66 33.77 6.62
N ALA A 228 -14.78 33.14 5.45
CA ALA A 228 -14.21 31.83 5.21
C ALA A 228 -12.70 31.95 4.97
N SER A 229 -11.92 31.06 5.57
CA SER A 229 -10.49 30.89 5.32
C SER A 229 -10.20 29.46 4.90
N TYR A 230 -9.07 29.25 4.23
CA TYR A 230 -8.60 27.92 3.88
C TYR A 230 -7.11 27.75 4.16
N SER A 231 -6.68 26.50 4.29
CA SER A 231 -5.27 26.12 4.37
C SER A 231 -4.69 25.95 2.96
N PRO A 232 -3.70 26.77 2.54
CA PRO A 232 -3.04 26.59 1.25
C PRO A 232 -2.38 25.22 1.13
N ARG A 233 -1.87 24.67 2.24
CA ARG A 233 -1.30 23.33 2.28
C ARG A 233 -2.34 22.28 1.87
N THR A 234 -3.49 22.27 2.52
CA THR A 234 -4.55 21.30 2.22
C THR A 234 -5.05 21.41 0.78
N ARG A 235 -5.24 22.63 0.28
CA ARG A 235 -5.68 22.87 -1.11
C ARG A 235 -4.61 22.42 -2.11
N LEU A 236 -3.33 22.73 -1.86
CA LEU A 236 -2.24 22.31 -2.74
C LEU A 236 -2.06 20.79 -2.73
N THR A 237 -2.16 20.16 -1.57
CA THR A 237 -2.17 18.69 -1.45
C THR A 237 -3.26 18.06 -2.31
N LEU A 238 -4.48 18.59 -2.27
CA LEU A 238 -5.58 18.10 -3.10
C LEU A 238 -5.30 18.34 -4.60
N ALA A 239 -4.79 19.52 -4.95
CA ALA A 239 -4.45 19.87 -6.33
C ALA A 239 -3.37 18.92 -6.91
N MET A 240 -2.31 18.66 -6.14
CA MET A 240 -1.23 17.74 -6.53
C MET A 240 -1.72 16.30 -6.62
N ARG A 241 -2.52 15.83 -5.66
CA ARG A 241 -3.11 14.48 -5.72
C ARG A 241 -3.96 14.27 -6.97
N GLU A 242 -4.83 15.23 -7.29
CA GLU A 242 -5.68 15.13 -8.47
C GLU A 242 -4.89 15.24 -9.77
N ALA A 243 -3.95 16.18 -9.86
CA ALA A 243 -3.08 16.34 -11.02
C ALA A 243 -2.26 15.06 -11.27
N GLY A 244 -1.70 14.45 -10.22
CA GLY A 244 -0.92 13.22 -10.33
C GLY A 244 -1.76 12.05 -10.86
N VAL A 245 -2.97 11.88 -10.34
CA VAL A 245 -3.90 10.84 -10.82
C VAL A 245 -4.33 11.11 -12.27
N ASN A 246 -4.66 12.36 -12.62
CA ASN A 246 -5.10 12.73 -13.96
C ASN A 246 -3.97 12.68 -15.00
N LEU A 247 -2.70 12.77 -14.60
CA LEU A 247 -1.59 12.59 -15.54
C LEU A 247 -1.25 11.11 -15.72
N LEU A 248 -1.17 10.35 -14.62
CA LEU A 248 -0.60 9.01 -14.66
C LEU A 248 -1.64 7.89 -14.83
N PHE A 249 -2.88 8.10 -14.38
CA PHE A 249 -3.94 7.08 -14.33
C PHE A 249 -5.19 7.48 -15.14
N ASP A 250 -5.05 8.47 -16.02
CA ASP A 250 -6.10 8.86 -16.95
C ASP A 250 -6.18 7.89 -18.14
N ARG A 251 -7.20 8.10 -18.97
CA ARG A 251 -7.54 7.31 -20.15
C ARG A 251 -6.34 7.03 -21.02
N ILE A 252 -5.55 8.06 -21.32
CA ILE A 252 -4.31 7.97 -22.07
C ILE A 252 -3.17 8.09 -21.07
N PRO A 253 -2.26 7.10 -20.99
CA PRO A 253 -1.05 7.19 -20.19
C PRO A 253 -0.22 8.41 -20.55
N TYR A 254 0.44 9.00 -19.55
CA TYR A 254 1.35 10.12 -19.78
C TYR A 254 2.47 9.72 -20.75
N GLY A 255 2.58 10.44 -21.87
CA GLY A 255 3.56 10.16 -22.92
C GLY A 255 3.08 9.23 -24.03
N ASP A 256 1.89 8.63 -23.89
CA ASP A 256 1.31 7.75 -24.90
C ASP A 256 0.22 8.46 -25.73
N GLN A 257 -0.22 7.80 -26.80
CA GLN A 257 -1.25 8.31 -27.72
C GLN A 257 -2.55 7.49 -27.67
N GLU A 258 -2.47 6.23 -27.27
CA GLU A 258 -3.60 5.30 -27.28
C GLU A 258 -4.21 5.12 -25.89
N PRO A 259 -5.54 5.00 -25.79
CA PRO A 259 -6.20 4.74 -24.52
C PRO A 259 -6.18 3.26 -24.15
N ASP A 260 -6.08 2.95 -22.85
CA ASP A 260 -6.09 1.57 -22.36
C ASP A 260 -7.43 0.88 -22.48
N PHE A 261 -8.52 1.66 -22.46
CA PHE A 261 -9.90 1.17 -22.57
C PHE A 261 -10.61 1.88 -23.71
N PRO A 262 -11.59 1.22 -24.34
CA PRO A 262 -12.48 1.88 -25.28
C PRO A 262 -13.38 2.91 -24.58
N GLY A 263 -13.65 4.02 -25.28
CA GLY A 263 -14.53 5.11 -24.83
C GLY A 263 -13.79 6.27 -24.14
N GLU A 264 -14.53 7.31 -23.75
CA GLU A 264 -13.91 8.58 -23.35
C GLU A 264 -13.66 8.76 -21.86
N ARG A 265 -14.26 7.90 -21.02
CA ARG A 265 -14.23 8.08 -19.56
C ARG A 265 -12.94 7.50 -18.96
N PRO A 266 -12.28 8.20 -18.01
CA PRO A 266 -11.09 7.68 -17.34
C PRO A 266 -11.38 6.39 -16.57
N PRO A 267 -10.40 5.46 -16.47
CA PRO A 267 -10.58 4.20 -15.75
C PRO A 267 -10.81 4.44 -14.26
N ILE A 268 -10.08 5.39 -13.69
CA ILE A 268 -10.14 5.76 -12.27
C ILE A 268 -10.17 7.28 -12.15
N TYR A 269 -10.99 7.78 -11.22
CA TYR A 269 -10.96 9.17 -10.77
C TYR A 269 -10.28 9.26 -9.41
N LEU A 270 -9.79 10.43 -9.01
CA LEU A 270 -9.13 10.62 -7.69
C LEU A 270 -9.90 9.96 -6.53
N ARG A 271 -11.23 10.12 -6.48
CA ARG A 271 -12.05 9.54 -5.41
C ARG A 271 -12.01 8.02 -5.39
N THR A 272 -12.06 7.36 -6.55
CA THR A 272 -12.01 5.90 -6.65
C THR A 272 -10.58 5.38 -6.54
N PHE A 273 -9.57 6.18 -6.93
CA PHE A 273 -8.16 5.88 -6.73
C PHE A 273 -7.84 5.62 -5.26
N MET A 274 -8.35 6.49 -4.38
CA MET A 274 -8.22 6.35 -2.92
C MET A 274 -8.88 5.08 -2.38
N GLY A 275 -9.95 4.61 -3.02
CA GLY A 275 -10.60 3.34 -2.65
C GLY A 275 -9.88 2.11 -3.21
N TRP A 276 -9.30 2.23 -4.41
CA TRP A 276 -8.62 1.13 -5.09
C TRP A 276 -7.27 0.80 -4.49
N CYS A 277 -6.39 1.78 -4.24
CA CYS A 277 -5.02 1.47 -3.81
C CYS A 277 -4.96 0.59 -2.54
N PRO A 278 -5.75 0.85 -1.49
CA PRO A 278 -5.72 0.01 -0.29
C PRO A 278 -6.31 -1.38 -0.53
N ARG A 279 -7.34 -1.48 -1.38
CA ARG A 279 -7.89 -2.79 -1.77
C ARG A 279 -6.84 -3.60 -2.51
N LEU A 280 -6.15 -2.99 -3.47
CA LEU A 280 -5.10 -3.66 -4.25
C LEU A 280 -3.90 -4.06 -3.37
N GLU A 281 -3.59 -3.26 -2.34
CA GLU A 281 -2.57 -3.57 -1.34
C GLU A 281 -2.98 -4.76 -0.46
N THR A 282 -4.21 -4.75 0.07
CA THR A 282 -4.75 -5.89 0.84
C THR A 282 -4.84 -7.17 -0.01
N LEU A 283 -5.08 -7.03 -1.31
CA LEU A 283 -5.08 -8.15 -2.27
C LEU A 283 -3.66 -8.59 -2.70
N GLU A 284 -2.62 -7.96 -2.17
CA GLU A 284 -1.20 -8.26 -2.41
C GLU A 284 -0.76 -8.04 -3.87
N LEU A 285 -1.42 -7.12 -4.57
CA LEU A 285 -1.11 -6.77 -5.97
C LEU A 285 -0.11 -5.62 -6.07
N ILE A 286 -0.16 -4.69 -5.12
CA ILE A 286 0.74 -3.55 -5.00
C ILE A 286 1.16 -3.35 -3.54
N GLY A 287 2.26 -2.66 -3.31
CA GLY A 287 2.52 -1.91 -2.09
C GLY A 287 2.00 -0.49 -2.22
N TYR A 288 1.45 0.05 -1.13
CA TYR A 288 0.87 1.38 -1.04
C TYR A 288 1.22 2.01 0.30
N THR A 289 1.76 3.23 0.29
CA THR A 289 1.91 4.02 1.51
C THR A 289 1.80 5.51 1.22
N ASP A 290 1.13 6.25 2.13
CA ASP A 290 1.10 7.71 2.16
C ASP A 290 2.16 8.28 3.11
N TRP A 291 2.94 7.42 3.78
CA TRP A 291 3.75 7.75 4.96
C TRP A 291 5.15 7.16 4.84
N HIS A 292 5.86 7.49 3.76
CA HIS A 292 7.22 7.02 3.55
C HIS A 292 8.22 8.08 4.00
N PRO A 293 9.22 7.77 4.85
CA PRO A 293 10.10 8.77 5.46
C PRO A 293 10.90 9.57 4.44
N ARG A 294 11.24 8.94 3.30
CA ARG A 294 12.02 9.56 2.22
C ARG A 294 11.17 10.25 1.14
N VAL A 295 9.85 10.07 1.13
CA VAL A 295 8.98 10.54 0.04
C VAL A 295 7.90 11.47 0.57
N ALA A 296 7.89 12.74 0.13
CA ALA A 296 6.76 13.62 0.38
C ALA A 296 5.62 13.29 -0.60
N GLY A 297 4.71 12.42 -0.16
CA GLY A 297 3.54 12.05 -0.93
C GLY A 297 3.26 10.56 -0.85
N ARG A 298 2.69 10.03 -1.93
CA ARG A 298 2.27 8.64 -1.99
C ARG A 298 3.26 7.83 -2.80
N LEU A 299 3.60 6.66 -2.29
CA LEU A 299 4.43 5.68 -2.96
C LEU A 299 3.59 4.45 -3.31
N LEU A 300 3.77 3.98 -4.54
CA LEU A 300 3.14 2.80 -5.12
C LEU A 300 4.24 1.95 -5.73
N PHE A 301 4.16 0.63 -5.57
CA PHE A 301 5.01 -0.29 -6.33
C PHE A 301 4.28 -1.62 -6.53
N PRO A 302 4.46 -2.30 -7.65
CA PRO A 302 3.83 -3.60 -7.85
C PRO A 302 4.49 -4.67 -6.98
N THR A 303 3.66 -5.52 -6.38
CA THR A 303 4.06 -6.81 -5.78
C THR A 303 3.62 -7.97 -6.69
N SER A 304 3.25 -7.64 -7.92
CA SER A 304 2.75 -8.56 -8.94
C SER A 304 3.14 -8.08 -10.35
N VAL A 305 3.16 -8.99 -11.31
CA VAL A 305 3.66 -8.71 -12.66
C VAL A 305 3.00 -9.65 -13.67
N PHE A 306 2.72 -9.14 -14.87
CA PHE A 306 2.28 -9.97 -15.99
C PHE A 306 3.47 -10.62 -16.67
N ARG A 307 3.39 -11.94 -16.88
CA ARG A 307 4.40 -12.73 -17.60
C ARG A 307 3.83 -14.08 -18.03
N SER A 308 4.44 -14.66 -19.05
CA SER A 308 4.08 -16.00 -19.55
C SER A 308 4.45 -17.12 -18.57
N SER A 309 5.58 -16.99 -17.85
CA SER A 309 6.05 -17.98 -16.86
C SER A 309 6.87 -17.35 -15.75
N ALA A 310 6.87 -17.97 -14.55
CA ALA A 310 7.72 -17.59 -13.42
C ALA A 310 8.02 -18.80 -12.52
N PRO A 311 9.12 -18.76 -11.73
CA PRO A 311 9.39 -19.81 -10.74
C PRO A 311 8.33 -19.85 -9.63
N THR A 312 7.70 -21.00 -9.44
CA THR A 312 6.67 -21.21 -8.40
C THR A 312 7.22 -21.17 -6.96
N SER A 313 8.55 -21.20 -6.81
CA SER A 313 9.23 -20.94 -5.54
C SER A 313 9.22 -19.46 -5.15
N GLN A 314 8.99 -18.57 -6.10
CA GLN A 314 9.01 -17.11 -5.92
C GLN A 314 7.65 -16.46 -6.21
N PHE A 315 6.82 -17.08 -7.05
CA PHE A 315 5.58 -16.49 -7.53
C PHE A 315 4.39 -17.44 -7.44
N GLU A 316 3.22 -16.85 -7.20
CA GLU A 316 1.90 -17.48 -7.29
C GLU A 316 1.20 -16.96 -8.55
N VAL A 317 0.65 -17.83 -9.39
CA VAL A 317 -0.05 -17.44 -10.63
C VAL A 317 -1.55 -17.28 -10.40
N LEU A 318 -2.14 -16.21 -10.94
CA LEU A 318 -3.58 -16.02 -11.11
C LEU A 318 -3.91 -16.06 -12.61
N ARG A 319 -4.31 -17.24 -13.09
CA ARG A 319 -4.50 -17.50 -14.53
C ARG A 319 -5.71 -16.77 -15.11
N GLU A 320 -6.68 -16.47 -14.26
CA GLU A 320 -7.94 -15.80 -14.58
C GLU A 320 -7.76 -14.29 -14.75
N VAL A 321 -6.64 -13.72 -14.30
CA VAL A 321 -6.29 -12.32 -14.50
C VAL A 321 -5.23 -12.24 -15.57
N GLN A 322 -5.65 -11.85 -16.78
CA GLN A 322 -4.76 -11.75 -17.93
C GLN A 322 -4.66 -10.30 -18.41
N ASN A 323 -3.49 -9.93 -18.91
CA ASN A 323 -3.33 -8.70 -19.68
C ASN A 323 -3.91 -8.89 -21.09
N PRO A 324 -4.07 -7.81 -21.88
CA PRO A 324 -4.56 -7.91 -23.25
C PRO A 324 -3.67 -8.76 -24.19
N CYS A 325 -2.44 -9.05 -23.79
CA CYS A 325 -1.49 -9.88 -24.53
C CYS A 325 -1.66 -11.38 -24.24
N GLY A 326 -2.45 -11.75 -23.22
CA GLY A 326 -2.66 -13.12 -22.78
C GLY A 326 -1.72 -13.59 -21.67
N ASP A 327 -0.81 -12.75 -21.18
CA ASP A 327 0.01 -13.08 -20.03
C ASP A 327 -0.84 -13.13 -18.77
N SER A 328 -0.56 -14.10 -17.90
CA SER A 328 -1.21 -14.21 -16.60
C SER A 328 -0.54 -13.29 -15.57
N LEU A 329 -1.30 -12.89 -14.56
CA LEU A 329 -0.78 -12.15 -13.42
C LEU A 329 -0.06 -13.09 -12.46
N TRP A 330 1.17 -12.76 -12.10
CA TRP A 330 1.98 -13.47 -11.11
C TRP A 330 2.23 -12.59 -9.91
N LEU A 331 1.87 -13.07 -8.72
CA LEU A 331 2.07 -12.38 -7.45
C LEU A 331 3.41 -12.83 -6.87
N HIS A 332 4.26 -11.89 -6.49
CA HIS A 332 5.52 -12.18 -5.84
C HIS A 332 5.24 -12.68 -4.42
N GLN A 333 5.40 -13.99 -4.23
CA GLN A 333 5.06 -14.74 -3.02
C GLN A 333 6.19 -15.73 -2.71
N PRO A 334 7.40 -15.24 -2.42
CA PRO A 334 8.55 -16.11 -2.27
C PRO A 334 8.42 -17.03 -1.06
N LYS A 335 9.01 -18.22 -1.17
CA LYS A 335 9.17 -19.11 -0.03
C LYS A 335 10.23 -18.56 0.92
N TRP A 336 10.02 -18.71 2.23
CA TRP A 336 10.95 -18.27 3.27
C TRP A 336 12.38 -18.76 3.01
N THR A 337 12.52 -20.05 2.69
CA THR A 337 13.82 -20.69 2.41
C THR A 337 14.58 -20.09 1.24
N ILE A 338 13.92 -19.36 0.34
CA ILE A 338 14.54 -18.74 -0.83
C ILE A 338 14.94 -17.28 -0.53
N ILE A 339 14.13 -16.56 0.24
CA ILE A 339 14.30 -15.11 0.47
C ILE A 339 14.96 -14.76 1.80
N ARG A 340 15.08 -15.72 2.74
CA ARG A 340 15.52 -15.52 4.13
C ARG A 340 16.68 -14.53 4.25
N ASP A 341 17.82 -14.81 3.64
CA ASP A 341 19.03 -14.01 3.86
C ASP A 341 18.89 -12.60 3.28
N LYS A 342 18.22 -12.46 2.13
CA LYS A 342 17.91 -11.16 1.53
C LYS A 342 16.93 -10.38 2.41
N PHE A 343 15.91 -11.03 2.96
CA PHE A 343 14.96 -10.41 3.88
C PHE A 343 15.66 -9.92 5.15
N LEU A 344 16.41 -10.78 5.83
CA LEU A 344 17.13 -10.46 7.06
C LEU A 344 18.18 -9.35 6.84
N GLY A 345 18.97 -9.44 5.77
CA GLY A 345 19.95 -8.41 5.42
C GLY A 345 19.30 -7.06 5.14
N THR A 346 18.17 -7.04 4.43
CA THR A 346 17.42 -5.81 4.15
C THR A 346 16.79 -5.25 5.43
N LEU A 347 16.21 -6.10 6.28
CA LEU A 347 15.63 -5.71 7.56
C LEU A 347 16.65 -5.01 8.46
N VAL A 348 17.86 -5.59 8.59
CA VAL A 348 18.97 -5.00 9.36
C VAL A 348 19.42 -3.67 8.76
N SER A 349 19.62 -3.62 7.44
CA SER A 349 20.06 -2.41 6.76
C SER A 349 19.07 -1.27 6.94
N VAL A 350 17.77 -1.53 6.73
CA VAL A 350 16.72 -0.51 6.84
C VAL A 350 16.53 -0.07 8.29
N HIS A 351 16.53 -1.00 9.25
CA HIS A 351 16.48 -0.65 10.67
C HIS A 351 17.67 0.23 11.07
N SER A 352 18.88 -0.14 10.65
CA SER A 352 20.10 0.62 10.97
C SER A 352 20.03 2.05 10.41
N ASP A 353 19.55 2.22 9.18
CA ASP A 353 19.31 3.54 8.58
C ASP A 353 18.31 4.37 9.40
N CYS A 354 17.18 3.78 9.79
CA CYS A 354 16.16 4.45 10.60
C CYS A 354 16.68 4.81 12.01
N SER A 355 17.44 3.90 12.63
CA SER A 355 18.01 4.09 13.97
C SER A 355 19.07 5.19 13.95
N ALA A 356 19.95 5.20 12.95
CA ALA A 356 20.96 6.25 12.77
C ALA A 356 20.35 7.65 12.57
N GLN A 357 19.21 7.74 11.89
CA GLN A 357 18.51 9.02 11.67
C GLN A 357 17.84 9.57 12.94
N THR A 358 17.32 8.68 13.79
CA THR A 358 16.54 9.06 14.97
C THR A 358 17.35 9.07 16.27
N GLY A 359 18.51 8.40 16.28
CA GLY A 359 19.36 8.26 17.46
C GLY A 359 18.79 7.30 18.53
N VAL A 360 17.74 6.53 18.21
CA VAL A 360 17.09 5.59 19.14
C VAL A 360 17.13 4.15 18.61
N LEU A 361 17.17 3.19 19.52
CA LEU A 361 17.21 1.75 19.19
C LEU A 361 15.85 1.25 18.68
N TYR A 362 14.77 1.68 19.32
CA TYR A 362 13.40 1.37 18.91
C TYR A 362 12.94 2.38 17.88
N VAL A 363 12.66 1.90 16.68
CA VAL A 363 12.17 2.70 15.55
C VAL A 363 10.79 2.22 15.12
N SER A 364 10.11 3.04 14.32
CA SER A 364 8.81 2.68 13.73
C SER A 364 8.93 1.42 12.88
N LEU A 365 8.28 0.33 13.31
CA LEU A 365 8.20 -0.92 12.54
C LEU A 365 7.43 -0.71 11.23
N LEU A 366 6.52 0.25 11.19
CA LEU A 366 5.78 0.58 9.97
C LEU A 366 6.69 1.18 8.91
N ASP A 367 7.60 2.08 9.30
CA ASP A 367 8.56 2.69 8.37
C ASP A 367 9.56 1.65 7.85
N VAL A 368 10.02 0.77 8.74
CA VAL A 368 10.88 -0.37 8.37
C VAL A 368 10.15 -1.31 7.41
N ARG A 369 8.90 -1.69 7.71
CA ARG A 369 8.08 -2.53 6.83
C ARG A 369 7.95 -1.91 5.45
N ASP A 370 7.50 -0.67 5.38
CA ASP A 370 7.19 -0.04 4.09
C ASP A 370 8.44 0.05 3.19
N GLU A 371 9.62 0.35 3.75
CA GLU A 371 10.89 0.38 3.00
C GLU A 371 11.41 -1.03 2.65
N VAL A 372 11.33 -2.01 3.55
CA VAL A 372 11.70 -3.41 3.25
C VAL A 372 10.80 -3.97 2.15
N CYS A 373 9.48 -3.76 2.26
CA CYS A 373 8.51 -4.15 1.25
C CYS A 373 8.80 -3.48 -0.09
N ARG A 374 9.17 -2.20 -0.09
CA ARG A 374 9.55 -1.47 -1.31
C ARG A 374 10.79 -2.10 -1.96
N GLN A 375 11.88 -2.29 -1.23
CA GLN A 375 13.13 -2.83 -1.76
C GLN A 375 13.00 -4.29 -2.24
N LEU A 376 12.17 -5.08 -1.58
CA LEU A 376 12.00 -6.51 -1.89
C LEU A 376 10.76 -6.83 -2.74
N ARG A 377 9.94 -5.81 -3.07
CA ARG A 377 8.65 -5.95 -3.76
C ARG A 377 7.75 -6.98 -3.08
N LEU A 378 7.61 -6.86 -1.76
CA LEU A 378 6.76 -7.72 -0.92
C LEU A 378 5.46 -7.02 -0.56
N SER A 379 4.38 -7.80 -0.41
CA SER A 379 3.16 -7.32 0.24
C SER A 379 3.38 -7.18 1.75
N ALA A 380 2.59 -6.34 2.42
CA ALA A 380 2.61 -6.22 3.88
C ALA A 380 2.38 -7.58 4.56
N LEU A 381 1.44 -8.39 4.06
CA LEU A 381 1.19 -9.75 4.56
C LEU A 381 2.39 -10.70 4.41
N CYS A 382 3.17 -10.57 3.34
CA CYS A 382 4.42 -11.34 3.20
C CYS A 382 5.45 -10.91 4.24
N PHE A 383 5.58 -9.60 4.48
CA PHE A 383 6.48 -9.07 5.50
C PHE A 383 6.09 -9.59 6.90
N ASP A 384 4.82 -9.46 7.28
CA ASP A 384 4.32 -9.90 8.59
C ASP A 384 4.65 -11.39 8.83
N ARG A 385 4.38 -12.24 7.83
CA ARG A 385 4.71 -13.67 7.86
C ARG A 385 6.21 -13.93 7.99
N PHE A 386 7.05 -13.21 7.23
CA PHE A 386 8.49 -13.40 7.27
C PHE A 386 9.13 -12.88 8.55
N LEU A 387 8.62 -11.78 9.12
CA LEU A 387 9.08 -11.29 10.41
C LEU A 387 8.71 -12.27 11.53
N ALA A 388 7.48 -12.79 11.53
CA ALA A 388 7.06 -13.83 12.47
C ALA A 388 7.96 -15.08 12.36
N GLN A 389 8.23 -15.53 11.13
CA GLN A 389 9.12 -16.68 10.90
C GLN A 389 10.57 -16.39 11.33
N ALA A 390 11.08 -15.20 11.04
CA ALA A 390 12.42 -14.78 11.46
C ALA A 390 12.57 -14.85 12.98
N ILE A 391 11.62 -14.28 13.73
CA ILE A 391 11.59 -14.30 15.20
C ILE A 391 11.52 -15.74 15.72
N LYS A 392 10.69 -16.58 15.11
CA LYS A 392 10.57 -18.00 15.48
C LYS A 392 11.85 -18.78 15.26
N ASP A 393 12.59 -18.47 14.18
CA ASP A 393 13.82 -19.18 13.82
C ASP A 393 15.04 -18.71 14.63
N LEU A 394 15.00 -17.51 15.26
CA LEU A 394 16.12 -16.93 16.01
C LEU A 394 16.86 -17.91 16.94
N PRO A 395 16.19 -18.73 17.78
CA PRO A 395 16.88 -19.60 18.72
C PRO A 395 17.77 -20.67 18.05
N ALA A 396 17.45 -21.05 16.81
CA ALA A 396 18.15 -22.09 16.05
C ALA A 396 18.92 -21.52 14.84
N SER A 397 18.95 -20.20 14.68
CA SER A 397 19.43 -19.51 13.50
C SER A 397 20.87 -19.02 13.69
N ASP A 398 21.65 -19.06 12.61
CA ASP A 398 22.99 -18.47 12.50
C ASP A 398 22.98 -16.93 12.37
N PHE A 399 21.79 -16.32 12.42
CA PHE A 399 21.59 -14.89 12.30
C PHE A 399 22.12 -14.14 13.54
N PRO A 400 23.14 -13.26 13.41
CA PRO A 400 23.89 -12.71 14.55
C PRO A 400 23.21 -11.50 15.21
N TRP A 401 21.88 -11.41 15.15
CA TRP A 401 21.09 -10.29 15.67
C TRP A 401 19.91 -10.79 16.49
N SER A 402 19.61 -10.08 17.58
CA SER A 402 18.33 -10.18 18.28
C SER A 402 17.29 -9.27 17.62
N ILE A 403 16.03 -9.70 17.67
CA ILE A 403 14.87 -8.93 17.20
C ILE A 403 13.93 -8.76 18.39
N ALA A 404 13.62 -7.52 18.76
CA ALA A 404 12.59 -7.18 19.74
C ALA A 404 11.51 -6.34 19.05
N VAL A 405 10.25 -6.66 19.32
CA VAL A 405 9.08 -5.99 18.76
C VAL A 405 8.14 -5.58 19.88
N GLU A 406 7.62 -4.36 19.80
CA GLU A 406 6.78 -3.79 20.85
C GLU A 406 5.53 -3.12 20.26
N THR A 407 4.52 -3.00 21.11
CA THR A 407 3.28 -2.31 20.80
C THR A 407 3.27 -0.98 21.54
N ASP A 408 3.52 0.11 20.82
CA ASP A 408 3.27 1.45 21.34
C ASP A 408 2.07 2.05 20.59
N ILE A 409 0.98 2.25 21.33
CA ILE A 409 -0.25 2.88 20.84
C ILE A 409 -0.10 4.40 21.02
N ARG A 410 0.86 5.02 20.31
CA ARG A 410 0.98 6.48 20.22
C ARG A 410 0.52 6.98 18.86
N GLU A 411 0.17 8.28 18.82
CA GLU A 411 -0.55 9.07 17.79
C GLU A 411 -0.20 8.88 16.30
N GLN A 412 0.78 8.06 15.91
CA GLN A 412 1.12 7.80 14.51
C GLN A 412 0.03 7.04 13.73
N GLU A 413 -0.94 6.46 14.42
CA GLU A 413 -2.18 5.95 13.81
C GLU A 413 -3.17 7.10 13.49
N SER A 414 -3.09 8.26 14.16
CA SER A 414 -4.11 9.33 14.10
C SER A 414 -3.71 10.55 13.26
N GLY A 415 -2.71 10.43 12.38
CA GLY A 415 -2.22 11.52 11.52
C GLY A 415 -3.24 12.01 10.47
N GLY A 416 -3.69 13.26 10.61
CA GLY A 416 -4.75 13.89 9.82
C GLY A 416 -4.70 13.66 8.29
N ALA A 417 -5.87 13.33 7.73
CA ALA A 417 -6.20 13.24 6.30
C ALA A 417 -5.47 12.15 5.46
N GLY A 418 -4.64 11.31 6.07
CA GLY A 418 -4.08 10.09 5.49
C GLY A 418 -4.88 8.84 5.88
N GLN A 419 -4.64 7.73 5.20
CA GLN A 419 -5.21 6.46 5.61
C GLN A 419 -4.42 5.89 6.79
N LEU A 420 -5.13 5.33 7.77
CA LEU A 420 -4.57 4.62 8.91
C LEU A 420 -3.65 3.50 8.41
N ARG A 421 -2.36 3.56 8.80
CA ARG A 421 -1.42 2.46 8.55
C ARG A 421 -1.79 1.31 9.48
N GLN A 422 -1.95 0.11 8.93
CA GLN A 422 -2.18 -1.06 9.76
C GLN A 422 -0.92 -1.43 10.53
N PRO A 423 -1.03 -1.84 11.81
CA PRO A 423 0.09 -2.40 12.56
C PRO A 423 0.61 -3.67 11.87
N VAL A 424 1.83 -4.08 12.22
CA VAL A 424 2.35 -5.39 11.81
C VAL A 424 1.78 -6.45 12.73
N TYR A 425 1.13 -7.47 12.18
CA TYR A 425 0.52 -8.52 12.99
C TYR A 425 1.45 -9.73 13.08
N LEU A 426 1.84 -10.08 14.30
CA LEU A 426 2.60 -11.29 14.61
C LEU A 426 1.71 -12.19 15.46
N ASP A 427 1.36 -13.36 14.93
CA ASP A 427 0.41 -14.29 15.57
C ASP A 427 -0.90 -13.64 16.05
N GLY A 428 -1.38 -12.65 15.29
CA GLY A 428 -2.61 -11.90 15.58
C GLY A 428 -2.44 -10.74 16.57
N VAL A 429 -1.24 -10.51 17.10
CA VAL A 429 -0.92 -9.39 18.00
C VAL A 429 -0.35 -8.22 17.19
N PRO A 430 -0.88 -6.98 17.35
CA PRO A 430 -0.38 -5.82 16.63
C PRO A 430 0.91 -5.27 17.26
N HIS A 431 1.93 -5.02 16.44
CA HIS A 431 3.20 -4.40 16.81
C HIS A 431 3.47 -3.15 15.97
N THR A 432 4.10 -2.15 16.57
CA THR A 432 4.37 -0.83 15.95
C THR A 432 5.82 -0.38 16.07
N LEU A 433 6.62 -1.01 16.94
CA LEU A 433 8.04 -0.71 17.13
C LEU A 433 8.91 -1.95 16.94
N ILE A 434 10.14 -1.72 16.50
CA ILE A 434 11.17 -2.77 16.35
C ILE A 434 12.54 -2.26 16.79
N ALA A 435 13.28 -3.14 17.45
CA ALA A 435 14.69 -2.98 17.81
C ALA A 435 15.49 -4.19 17.31
N LEU A 436 16.64 -3.93 16.70
CA LEU A 436 17.63 -4.94 16.34
C LEU A 436 18.94 -4.66 17.06
N ALA A 437 19.50 -5.67 17.73
CA ALA A 437 20.80 -5.55 18.37
C ALA A 437 21.71 -6.71 17.99
N ARG A 438 22.99 -6.42 17.74
CA ARG A 438 23.97 -7.46 17.38
C ARG A 438 24.26 -8.31 18.61
N LEU A 439 24.19 -9.63 18.46
CA LEU A 439 24.53 -10.57 19.54
C LEU A 439 26.05 -10.56 19.79
N PRO A 440 26.50 -10.72 21.05
CA PRO A 440 27.91 -10.90 21.34
C PRO A 440 28.44 -12.11 20.57
N GLN A 441 29.49 -11.93 19.76
CA GLN A 441 30.22 -13.08 19.22
C GLN A 441 31.01 -13.68 20.38
N ASP A 442 30.75 -14.95 20.68
CA ASP A 442 31.50 -15.69 21.69
C ASP A 442 32.98 -15.69 21.29
N LYS A 443 33.82 -15.02 22.08
CA LYS A 443 35.27 -15.00 21.89
C LYS A 443 35.87 -16.31 22.40
N SER A 444 35.40 -17.44 21.90
CA SER A 444 35.90 -18.77 22.27
C SER A 444 36.89 -19.33 21.26
N GLU A 445 37.73 -18.47 20.67
CA GLU A 445 38.98 -18.88 20.00
C GLU A 445 40.10 -17.90 20.36
N LYS A 446 40.56 -17.95 21.61
CA LYS A 446 41.97 -17.69 21.91
C LYS A 446 42.56 -18.97 22.46
N GLY A 447 43.43 -19.54 21.65
CA GLY A 447 43.97 -20.88 21.78
C GLY A 447 44.63 -21.15 23.12
N ALA A 448 44.44 -22.40 23.54
CA ALA A 448 45.38 -23.10 24.37
C ALA A 448 46.79 -23.01 23.73
N SER A 449 47.67 -22.25 24.37
CA SER A 449 49.10 -22.43 24.30
C SER A 449 49.57 -22.66 25.73
N TYR A 450 49.37 -23.89 26.19
CA TYR A 450 50.22 -24.45 27.23
C TYR A 450 51.54 -24.78 26.54
N ASP A 451 52.57 -23.98 26.80
CA ASP A 451 53.92 -24.51 26.79
C ASP A 451 54.66 -24.01 28.04
N GLN A 452 55.19 -24.99 28.75
CA GLN A 452 55.92 -24.85 29.99
C GLN A 452 57.31 -24.33 29.68
N GLN A 453 57.83 -23.35 30.44
CA GLN A 453 59.13 -23.47 31.10
C GLN A 453 59.38 -22.34 32.12
N GLN A 454 59.79 -22.83 33.29
CA GLN A 454 60.19 -22.30 34.59
C GLN A 454 60.89 -20.92 34.75
N PRO A 455 60.93 -20.42 36.02
CA PRO A 455 61.60 -19.19 36.43
C PRO A 455 63.11 -19.40 36.68
N SER A 456 63.93 -18.37 36.47
CA SER A 456 65.31 -18.33 36.96
C SER A 456 65.76 -16.91 37.27
N PHE A 457 66.38 -16.79 38.43
CA PHE A 457 66.96 -15.60 39.05
C PHE A 457 68.05 -14.91 38.23
N ALA A 458 68.26 -13.61 38.54
CA ALA A 458 69.31 -12.73 38.06
C ALA A 458 70.74 -13.22 38.39
N PRO A 459 71.78 -12.65 37.74
CA PRO A 459 72.51 -11.60 38.46
C PRO A 459 72.96 -10.40 37.61
N LEU A 460 73.19 -9.31 38.35
CA LEU A 460 73.89 -8.07 37.98
C LEU A 460 75.17 -8.29 37.15
N THR A 461 75.40 -7.43 36.17
CA THR A 461 76.72 -6.84 35.91
C THR A 461 76.59 -5.43 35.33
N ALA A 462 77.50 -4.58 35.80
CA ALA A 462 77.66 -3.17 35.48
C ALA A 462 78.52 -2.96 34.21
N GLY A 463 78.46 -1.74 33.66
CA GLY A 463 79.45 -1.20 32.70
C GLY A 463 78.79 -0.51 31.50
N THR A 464 78.56 0.81 31.51
CA THR A 464 79.48 1.92 31.16
C THR A 464 79.46 2.33 29.68
N HIS A 465 79.24 3.63 29.48
CA HIS A 465 79.56 4.50 28.32
C HIS A 465 78.84 4.14 26.99
N SER A 466 78.11 5.03 26.34
CA SER A 466 78.32 6.46 26.09
C SER A 466 77.00 7.17 25.79
#